data_AF-A0ABD4U5H3-F1
#
_entry.id   AF-A0ABD4U5H3-F1
#
_cell.length_a   1.000
_cell.length_b   1.000
_cell.length_c   1.000
_cell.angle_alpha   90.00
_cell.angle_beta   90.00
_cell.angle_gamma   90.00
#
_symmetry.space_group_name_H-M   'P 1'
#
loop_
_entity.id
_entity.type
_entity.pdbx_description
1 polymer ?
#
loop_
_entity_poly.entity_id
_entity_poly.type
_entity_poly.pdbx_seq_one_letter_code
_entity_poly.pdbx_strand_id
1 'polypeptide(L)'
;MEYKEVECRLVDHGIREYKKFKGIKIYSNSRFSEDRKKIIYQTIYLTPKKNLVYYQREDLNYDSEWWLRKHKDLPFYHQQEADTVFKICQAFAELSSYLDKSTINKLEQKLAAGAFIETLNI
;
A
#
# COMPACT_ATOMS: atom_id res chain seq x y z
N MET A 1 1.22 -20.99 -6.62
CA MET A 1 0.77 -19.69 -6.06
C MET A 1 -0.15 -19.98 -4.88
N GLU A 2 0.31 -19.71 -3.66
CA GLU A 2 -0.49 -19.95 -2.45
C GLU A 2 -1.07 -18.62 -1.95
N TYR A 3 -2.40 -18.53 -1.91
CA TYR A 3 -3.11 -17.36 -1.38
C TYR A 3 -3.09 -17.39 0.14
N LYS A 4 -2.63 -16.30 0.75
CA LYS A 4 -2.57 -16.14 2.20
C LYS A 4 -3.70 -15.25 2.69
N GLU A 5 -4.09 -15.40 3.95
CA GLU A 5 -4.97 -14.42 4.58
C GLU A 5 -4.24 -13.08 4.70
N VAL A 6 -4.92 -12.02 4.28
CA VAL A 6 -4.45 -10.64 4.31
C VAL A 6 -5.45 -9.85 5.14
N GLU A 7 -4.93 -9.10 6.09
CA GLU A 7 -5.69 -8.16 6.90
C GLU A 7 -5.20 -6.74 6.61
N CYS A 8 -6.08 -5.89 6.08
CA CYS A 8 -5.81 -4.47 5.85
C CYS A 8 -6.55 -3.66 6.90
N ARG A 9 -5.81 -2.84 7.66
CA ARG A 9 -6.40 -1.88 8.60
C ARG A 9 -6.79 -0.61 7.85
N LEU A 10 -8.04 -0.21 8.01
CA LEU A 10 -8.56 1.08 7.54
C LEU A 10 -8.80 1.97 8.73
N VAL A 11 -8.54 3.25 8.54
CA VAL A 11 -8.86 4.28 9.52
C VAL A 11 -9.69 5.33 8.82
N ASP A 12 -10.90 5.55 9.36
CA ASP A 12 -11.83 6.55 8.87
C ASP A 12 -12.38 7.32 10.06
N HIS A 13 -12.03 8.61 10.17
CA HIS A 13 -12.45 9.50 11.27
C HIS A 13 -12.27 8.89 12.69
N GLY A 14 -11.15 8.22 12.97
CA GLY A 14 -10.87 7.57 14.25
C GLY A 14 -11.37 6.15 14.41
N ILE A 15 -12.21 5.69 13.50
CA ILE A 15 -12.75 4.33 13.55
C ILE A 15 -11.80 3.39 12.81
N ARG A 16 -11.31 2.37 13.53
CA ARG A 16 -10.46 1.32 12.97
C ARG A 16 -11.32 0.20 12.43
N GLU A 17 -11.32 0.02 11.12
CA GLU A 17 -11.91 -1.14 10.46
C GLU A 17 -10.82 -2.09 9.97
N TYR A 18 -11.11 -3.39 9.91
CA TYR A 18 -10.21 -4.40 9.35
C TYR A 18 -10.89 -5.12 8.20
N LYS A 19 -10.31 -5.07 7.00
CA LYS A 19 -10.73 -5.87 5.85
C LYS A 19 -9.89 -7.15 5.77
N LYS A 20 -10.54 -8.31 5.82
CA LYS A 20 -9.90 -9.63 5.72
C LYS A 20 -10.25 -10.30 4.40
N PHE A 21 -9.26 -10.83 3.71
CA PHE A 21 -9.43 -11.56 2.45
C PHE A 21 -8.27 -12.50 2.18
N LYS A 22 -8.42 -13.41 1.21
CA LYS A 22 -7.31 -14.22 0.70
C LYS A 22 -6.67 -13.55 -0.51
N GLY A 23 -5.34 -13.43 -0.52
CA GLY A 23 -4.62 -12.76 -1.58
C GLY A 23 -3.14 -13.14 -1.65
N ILE A 24 -2.50 -12.78 -2.76
CA ILE A 24 -1.05 -12.86 -2.95
C ILE A 24 -0.57 -11.45 -3.28
N LYS A 25 0.46 -10.98 -2.58
CA LYS A 25 1.05 -9.68 -2.88
C LYS A 25 1.75 -9.75 -4.23
N ILE A 26 1.38 -8.87 -5.17
CA ILE A 26 1.97 -8.81 -6.52
C ILE A 26 2.73 -7.51 -6.79
N TYR A 27 2.54 -6.51 -5.92
CA TYR A 27 3.22 -5.23 -5.97
C TYR A 27 3.35 -4.67 -4.56
N SER A 28 4.49 -4.07 -4.27
CA SER A 28 4.75 -3.31 -3.05
C SER A 28 5.67 -2.15 -3.39
N ASN A 29 5.34 -0.95 -2.92
CA ASN A 29 6.21 0.20 -3.04
C ASN A 29 6.06 1.11 -1.82
N SER A 30 7.12 1.82 -1.48
CA SER A 30 7.12 2.85 -0.45
C SER A 30 7.85 4.06 -0.98
N ARG A 31 7.24 5.24 -0.86
CA ARG A 31 7.84 6.50 -1.27
C ARG A 31 7.53 7.60 -0.25
N PHE A 32 8.37 8.63 -0.22
CA PHE A 32 8.05 9.83 0.55
C PHE A 32 7.02 10.69 -0.20
N SER A 33 6.21 11.45 0.55
CA SER A 33 5.49 12.60 0.00
C SER A 33 6.48 13.64 -0.53
N GLU A 34 6.02 14.52 -1.41
CA GLU A 34 6.87 15.57 -2.00
C GLU A 34 7.52 16.46 -0.92
N ASP A 35 6.75 16.81 0.12
CA ASP A 35 7.24 17.58 1.27
C ASP A 35 8.00 16.74 2.32
N ARG A 36 8.17 15.44 2.05
CA ARG A 36 8.80 14.43 2.91
C ARG A 36 8.18 14.25 4.30
N LYS A 37 7.02 14.84 4.58
CA LYS A 37 6.36 14.71 5.89
C LYS A 37 5.64 13.38 6.07
N LYS A 38 5.35 12.67 4.98
CA LYS A 38 4.66 11.37 5.01
C LYS A 38 5.44 10.31 4.25
N ILE A 39 5.23 9.05 4.62
CA ILE A 39 5.64 7.86 3.89
C ILE A 39 4.37 7.20 3.34
N ILE A 40 4.32 7.04 2.03
CA ILE A 40 3.20 6.45 1.29
C ILE A 40 3.57 5.02 0.95
N TYR A 41 2.89 4.07 1.59
CA TYR A 41 3.00 2.64 1.31
C TYR A 41 1.88 2.23 0.36
N GLN A 42 2.22 1.59 -0.75
CA GLN A 42 1.27 1.11 -1.74
C GLN A 42 1.46 -0.39 -1.94
N THR A 43 0.38 -1.15 -1.96
CA THR A 43 0.42 -2.60 -2.13
C THR A 43 -0.74 -3.04 -3.01
N ILE A 44 -0.50 -4.00 -3.90
CA ILE A 44 -1.55 -4.66 -4.68
C ILE A 44 -1.51 -6.15 -4.37
N TYR A 45 -2.69 -6.71 -4.12
CA TYR A 45 -2.89 -8.13 -3.97
C TYR A 45 -3.74 -8.68 -5.12
N LEU A 46 -3.39 -9.87 -5.60
CA LEU A 46 -4.26 -10.67 -6.47
C LEU A 46 -5.05 -11.66 -5.61
N THR A 47 -6.36 -11.68 -5.77
CA THR A 47 -7.26 -12.60 -5.03
C THR A 47 -7.52 -13.88 -5.82
N PRO A 48 -8.01 -14.96 -5.18
CA PRO A 48 -8.41 -16.19 -5.89
C PRO A 48 -9.46 -15.97 -6.98
N LYS A 49 -10.31 -14.95 -6.81
CA LYS A 49 -11.33 -14.55 -7.78
C LYS A 49 -10.79 -13.66 -8.91
N LYS A 50 -9.47 -13.50 -9.00
CA LYS A 50 -8.77 -12.64 -9.97
C LYS A 50 -9.07 -11.14 -9.85
N ASN A 51 -9.68 -10.71 -8.73
CA ASN A 51 -9.76 -9.28 -8.41
C ASN A 51 -8.39 -8.77 -7.94
N LEU A 52 -8.12 -7.50 -8.24
CA LEU A 52 -7.01 -6.74 -7.67
C LEU A 52 -7.50 -6.02 -6.42
N VAL A 53 -6.78 -6.15 -5.31
CA VAL A 53 -7.01 -5.35 -4.12
C VAL A 53 -5.86 -4.37 -3.97
N TYR A 54 -6.16 -3.09 -4.16
CA TYR A 54 -5.23 -2.00 -3.91
C TYR A 54 -5.39 -1.50 -2.49
N TYR A 55 -4.26 -1.39 -1.80
CA TYR A 55 -4.18 -0.85 -0.45
C TYR A 55 -3.07 0.22 -0.40
N GLN A 56 -3.43 1.41 0.06
CA GLN A 56 -2.50 2.48 0.38
C GLN A 56 -2.61 2.85 1.84
N ARG A 57 -1.47 3.10 2.49
CA ARG A 57 -1.38 3.70 3.81
C ARG A 57 -0.40 4.85 3.77
N GLU A 58 -0.80 5.99 4.33
CA GLU A 58 0.10 7.13 4.54
C GLU A 58 0.44 7.26 6.01
N ASP A 59 1.70 7.08 6.36
CA ASP A 59 2.18 7.30 7.72
C ASP A 59 2.95 8.62 7.81
N LEU A 60 2.97 9.23 8.99
CA LEU A 60 3.89 10.34 9.26
C LEU A 60 5.34 9.86 9.14
N ASN A 61 6.17 10.67 8.48
CA ASN A 61 7.60 10.48 8.45
C ASN A 61 8.24 11.12 9.68
N TYR A 62 8.42 10.32 10.73
CA TYR A 62 9.05 10.74 11.98
C TYR A 62 10.51 11.16 11.80
N ASP A 63 11.20 10.65 10.78
CA ASP A 63 12.60 11.00 10.48
C ASP A 63 12.71 12.29 9.64
N SER A 64 11.60 12.92 9.27
CA SER A 64 11.64 14.17 8.52
C SER A 64 12.21 15.31 9.35
N GLU A 65 13.04 16.16 8.74
CA GLU A 65 13.64 17.32 9.41
C GLU A 65 12.57 18.26 10.00
N TRP A 66 11.43 18.39 9.31
CA TRP A 66 10.26 19.11 9.82
C TRP A 66 9.76 18.53 11.15
N TRP A 67 9.60 17.21 11.25
CA TRP A 67 9.08 16.56 12.45
C TRP A 67 10.08 16.70 13.61
N LEU A 68 11.35 16.41 13.34
CA LEU A 68 12.44 16.53 14.32
C LEU A 68 12.60 17.96 14.86
N ARG A 69 12.44 18.99 14.01
CA ARG A 69 12.50 20.40 14.45
C ARG A 69 11.28 20.79 15.30
N LYS A 70 10.10 20.28 14.98
CA LYS A 70 8.83 20.66 15.63
C LYS A 70 8.58 19.91 16.95
N HIS A 71 9.18 18.74 17.12
CA HIS A 71 8.91 17.82 18.25
C HIS A 71 10.16 17.45 19.06
N LYS A 72 11.14 18.36 19.17
CA LYS A 72 12.42 18.12 19.89
C LYS A 72 12.27 17.58 21.31
N ASP A 73 11.14 17.85 21.97
CA ASP A 73 10.94 17.61 23.41
C ASP A 73 9.84 16.58 23.73
N LEU A 74 9.33 15.82 22.75
CA LEU A 74 8.19 14.91 22.96
C LEU A 74 8.62 13.42 23.05
N PRO A 75 8.41 12.74 24.19
CA PRO A 75 8.77 11.33 24.37
C PRO A 75 7.73 10.33 23.84
N PHE A 76 6.57 10.79 23.34
CA PHE A 76 5.51 9.88 22.90
C PHE A 76 4.93 10.26 21.53
N TYR A 77 5.09 9.32 20.60
CA TYR A 77 4.56 9.34 19.25
C TYR A 77 3.03 9.23 19.29
N HIS A 78 2.32 10.35 19.24
CA HIS A 78 0.91 10.31 18.86
C HIS A 78 0.83 10.02 17.36
N GLN A 79 0.55 8.75 17.01
CA GLN A 79 0.17 8.39 15.65
C GLN A 79 -1.09 9.17 15.29
N GLN A 80 -0.91 10.29 14.60
CA GLN A 80 -1.99 10.89 13.84
C GLN A 80 -2.44 9.86 12.79
N GLU A 81 -3.74 9.74 12.62
CA GLU A 81 -4.34 8.66 11.83
C GLU A 81 -3.80 8.65 10.41
N ALA A 82 -3.42 7.46 9.96
CA ALA A 82 -2.97 7.25 8.61
C ALA A 82 -4.17 7.34 7.66
N ASP A 83 -4.05 8.17 6.62
CA ASP A 83 -4.99 8.14 5.51
C ASP A 83 -4.82 6.77 4.82
N THR A 84 -5.91 5.98 4.79
CA THR A 84 -5.92 4.66 4.17
C THR A 84 -6.83 4.64 2.95
N VAL A 85 -6.37 4.00 1.87
CA VAL A 85 -7.19 3.74 0.68
C VAL A 85 -7.30 2.23 0.51
N PHE A 86 -8.52 1.74 0.30
CA PHE A 86 -8.80 0.35 -0.02
C PHE A 86 -9.74 0.28 -1.22
N LYS A 87 -9.28 -0.34 -2.30
CA LYS A 87 -10.06 -0.45 -3.54
C LYS A 87 -9.98 -1.87 -4.08
N ILE A 88 -11.13 -2.41 -4.48
CA ILE A 88 -11.22 -3.66 -5.24
C ILE A 88 -11.43 -3.27 -6.70
N CYS A 89 -10.53 -3.71 -7.57
CA CYS A 89 -10.54 -3.41 -9.00
C CYS A 89 -10.64 -4.70 -9.81
N GLN A 90 -11.27 -4.60 -10.97
CA GLN A 90 -11.27 -5.65 -11.99
C GLN A 90 -10.09 -5.50 -12.96
N ALA A 91 -9.60 -4.28 -13.16
CA ALA A 91 -8.48 -3.99 -14.07
C ALA A 91 -7.45 -3.03 -13.46
N PHE A 92 -6.20 -3.12 -13.91
CA PHE A 92 -5.14 -2.18 -13.48
C PHE A 92 -5.39 -0.75 -13.95
N ALA A 93 -6.13 -0.54 -15.05
CA ALA A 93 -6.54 0.78 -15.52
C ALA A 93 -7.29 1.60 -14.45
N GLU A 94 -8.03 0.94 -13.56
CA GLU A 94 -8.73 1.58 -12.43
C GLU A 94 -7.80 2.12 -11.34
N LEU A 95 -6.50 1.81 -11.41
CA LEU A 95 -5.45 2.28 -10.51
C LEU A 95 -4.65 3.46 -11.07
N SER A 96 -5.04 4.00 -12.23
CA SER A 96 -4.36 5.12 -12.90
C SER A 96 -4.30 6.41 -12.08
N SER A 97 -5.20 6.60 -11.12
CA SER A 97 -5.15 7.73 -10.17
C SER A 97 -4.09 7.55 -9.07
N TYR A 98 -3.54 6.35 -8.90
CA TYR A 98 -2.65 6.00 -7.79
C TYR A 98 -1.25 5.57 -8.23
N LEU A 99 -1.15 5.03 -9.44
CA LEU A 99 0.08 4.46 -9.99
C LEU A 99 0.35 5.06 -11.36
N ASP A 100 1.63 5.28 -11.66
CA ASP A 100 2.04 5.75 -12.96
C ASP A 100 1.80 4.68 -14.05
N LYS A 101 1.66 5.15 -15.29
CA LYS A 101 1.38 4.31 -16.45
C LYS A 101 2.46 3.24 -16.70
N SER A 102 3.73 3.53 -16.40
CA SER A 102 4.82 2.56 -16.58
C SER A 102 4.67 1.40 -15.61
N THR A 103 4.38 1.70 -14.34
CA THR A 103 4.12 0.70 -13.30
C THR A 103 2.92 -0.17 -13.66
N ILE A 104 1.80 0.43 -14.09
CA ILE A 104 0.61 -0.30 -14.53
C ILE A 104 0.94 -1.26 -15.67
N ASN A 105 1.59 -0.78 -16.73
CA ASN A 105 1.95 -1.61 -17.89
C ASN A 105 2.85 -2.80 -17.49
N LYS A 106 3.84 -2.57 -16.62
CA LYS A 106 4.73 -3.64 -16.13
C LYS A 106 3.96 -4.71 -15.35
N LEU A 107 2.99 -4.30 -14.52
CA LEU A 107 2.17 -5.22 -13.75
C LEU A 107 1.23 -6.03 -14.65
N GLU A 108 0.62 -5.41 -15.66
CA GLU A 108 -0.19 -6.10 -16.65
C GLU A 108 0.62 -7.14 -17.42
N GLN A 109 1.82 -6.79 -17.89
CA GLN A 109 2.73 -7.71 -18.57
C GLN A 109 3.13 -8.89 -17.68
N LYS A 110 3.48 -8.63 -16.41
CA LYS A 110 3.79 -9.68 -15.43
C LYS A 110 2.59 -10.59 -15.16
N LEU A 111 1.36 -10.04 -15.10
CA LEU A 111 0.15 -10.83 -14.92
C LEU A 111 -0.08 -11.76 -16.11
N ALA A 112 -0.01 -11.22 -17.32
CA ALA A 112 -0.22 -11.95 -18.57
C ALA A 112 0.81 -13.08 -18.76
N ALA A 113 2.05 -12.84 -18.33
CA ALA A 113 3.11 -13.84 -18.35
C ALA A 113 3.02 -14.88 -17.21
N GLY A 114 2.08 -14.74 -16.28
CA GLY A 114 2.01 -15.59 -15.07
C GLY A 114 3.21 -15.40 -14.13
N ALA A 115 3.94 -14.30 -14.25
CA ALA A 115 5.26 -14.08 -13.68
C ALA A 115 5.25 -13.49 -12.25
N PHE A 116 4.11 -13.49 -11.56
CA PHE A 116 4.04 -13.11 -10.13
C PHE A 116 4.49 -14.22 -9.17
N ILE A 117 5.42 -15.06 -9.63
CA ILE A 117 6.13 -16.02 -8.79
C ILE A 117 7.49 -15.39 -8.53
N GLU A 118 7.58 -14.59 -7.48
CA GLU A 118 8.88 -14.23 -6.93
C GLU A 118 9.31 -15.41 -6.06
N THR A 119 10.08 -16.33 -6.65
CA THR A 119 10.84 -17.30 -5.87
C THR A 119 11.87 -16.49 -5.12
N LEU A 120 11.63 -16.23 -3.83
CA LEU A 120 12.66 -15.69 -2.96
C LEU A 120 13.78 -16.74 -2.90
N ASN A 121 14.94 -16.42 -3.49
CA ASN A 121 16.19 -17.08 -3.12
C ASN A 121 16.52 -16.58 -1.71
N ILE A 122 15.94 -17.24 -0.71
CA ILE A 122 16.38 -17.17 0.69
C ILE A 122 17.46 -18.21 0.92
#